data_AF-A0A832VK10-F1
#
_entry.id   AF-A0A832VK10-F1
#
_cell.length_a   1.000
_cell.length_b   1.000
_cell.length_c   1.000
_cell.angle_alpha   90.00
_cell.angle_beta   90.00
_cell.angle_gamma   90.00
#
_symmetry.space_group_name_H-M   'P 1'
#
loop_
_entity.id
_entity.type
_entity.pdbx_description
1 polymer ?
#
loop_
_entity_poly.entity_id
_entity_poly.type
_entity_poly.pdbx_seq_one_letter_code
_entity_poly.pdbx_strand_id
1 'polypeptide(L)' 'MTKLCLDDNCYNLSKQLTKKLEFLSHAKGYLDDATKCDSEGSERIWKTIIADEEKHTELLRKQLSTEMK' A
#
# COMPACT_ATOMS: atom_id res chain seq x y z
N MET A 1 -18.50 5.37 -22.89
CA MET A 1 -19.00 4.23 -22.09
C MET A 1 -17.95 3.99 -21.03
N THR A 2 -18.24 4.29 -19.76
CA THR A 2 -17.36 3.88 -18.65
C THR A 2 -17.35 2.37 -18.65
N LYS A 3 -16.21 1.78 -19.03
CA LYS A 3 -16.03 0.33 -18.99
C LYS A 3 -16.12 -0.07 -17.51
N LEU A 4 -17.19 -0.74 -17.13
CA LEU A 4 -17.33 -1.23 -15.76
C LEU A 4 -16.16 -2.18 -15.50
N CYS A 5 -15.33 -1.80 -14.51
CA CYS A 5 -14.12 -2.50 -14.08
C CYS A 5 -14.52 -3.80 -13.36
N LEU A 6 -14.99 -4.78 -14.14
CA LEU A 6 -15.63 -6.02 -13.67
C LEU A 6 -14.83 -7.29 -14.05
N ASP A 7 -13.64 -7.14 -14.63
CA ASP A 7 -12.77 -8.29 -14.90
C ASP A 7 -11.93 -8.67 -13.67
N ASP A 8 -11.43 -9.91 -13.69
CA ASP A 8 -10.59 -10.46 -12.62
C ASP A 8 -9.34 -9.61 -12.37
N ASN A 9 -8.83 -8.94 -13.41
CA ASN A 9 -7.66 -8.07 -13.27
C ASN A 9 -7.98 -6.84 -12.42
N CYS A 10 -9.09 -6.15 -12.69
CA CYS A 10 -9.56 -5.03 -11.89
C CYS A 10 -9.85 -5.43 -10.43
N TYR A 11 -10.50 -6.59 -10.24
CA TYR A 11 -10.73 -7.14 -8.91
C TYR A 11 -9.40 -7.40 -8.18
N ASN A 12 -8.43 -8.01 -8.85
CA ASN A 12 -7.11 -8.28 -8.27
C ASN A 12 -6.36 -7.00 -7.90
N LEU A 13 -6.36 -5.99 -8.78
CA LEU A 13 -5.74 -4.69 -8.51
C LEU A 13 -6.40 -3.99 -7.31
N SER A 14 -7.73 -3.98 -7.26
CA SER A 14 -8.49 -3.39 -6.15
C SER A 14 -8.23 -4.12 -4.84
N LYS A 15 -8.24 -5.45 -4.86
CA LYS A 15 -7.97 -6.29 -3.68
C LYS A 15 -6.57 -6.07 -3.14
N GLN A 16 -5.55 -5.97 -4.01
CA GLN A 16 -4.20 -5.66 -3.56
C GLN A 16 -4.10 -4.25 -3.01
N LEU A 17 -4.75 -3.27 -3.65
CA LEU A 17 -4.79 -1.90 -3.14
C LEU A 17 -5.39 -1.84 -1.72
N THR A 18 -6.50 -2.54 -1.47
CA THR A 18 -7.10 -2.62 -0.13
C THR A 18 -6.12 -3.16 0.91
N LYS A 19 -5.43 -4.28 0.62
CA LYS A 19 -4.45 -4.87 1.53
C LYS A 19 -3.30 -3.92 1.86
N LYS A 20 -2.83 -3.17 0.85
CA LYS A 20 -1.74 -2.20 1.03
C LYS A 20 -2.17 -1.02 1.90
N LEU A 21 -3.37 -0.50 1.67
CA LEU A 21 -3.96 0.56 2.49
C LEU A 21 -4.19 0.10 3.93
N GLU A 22 -4.66 -1.13 4.13
CA GLU A 22 -4.80 -1.75 5.46
C GLU A 22 -3.45 -1.84 6.16
N PHE A 23 -2.42 -2.38 5.49
CA PHE A 23 -1.06 -2.40 6.04
C PHE A 23 -0.57 -0.99 6.43
N LEU A 24 -0.69 -0.01 5.53
CA LEU A 24 -0.25 1.37 5.76
C LEU A 24 -1.00 2.03 6.93
N SER A 25 -2.28 1.67 7.15
CA SER A 25 -3.06 2.17 8.29
C SER A 25 -2.51 1.73 9.65
N HIS A 26 -1.80 0.60 9.69
CA HIS A 26 -1.14 0.08 10.88
C HIS A 26 0.36 0.41 10.95
N ALA A 27 0.99 0.74 9.82
CA ALA A 27 2.44 0.78 9.70
C ALA A 27 3.12 1.84 10.59
N LYS A 28 2.41 2.94 10.91
CA LYS A 28 2.89 3.91 11.89
C LYS A 28 3.15 3.28 13.26
N GLY A 29 2.29 2.35 13.71
CA GLY A 29 2.46 1.65 14.97
C GLY A 29 3.75 0.82 15.01
N TYR A 30 4.08 0.13 13.92
CA TYR A 30 5.31 -0.65 13.82
C TYR A 30 6.56 0.22 13.92
N LEU A 31 6.53 1.40 13.28
CA LEU A 31 7.64 2.35 13.38
C LEU A 31 7.75 2.95 14.78
N ASP A 32 6.63 3.32 15.39
CA ASP A 32 6.59 3.86 16.76
C ASP A 32 7.14 2.83 17.76
N ASP A 33 6.80 1.55 17.61
CA ASP A 33 7.30 0.48 18.48
C ASP A 33 8.79 0.21 18.27
N ALA A 34 9.29 0.25 17.03
CA ALA A 34 10.73 0.17 16.76
C ALA A 34 11.51 1.35 17.37
N THR A 35 10.92 2.54 17.33
CA THR A 35 11.49 3.76 17.91
C THR A 35 11.54 3.66 19.43
N LYS A 36 10.48 3.16 20.09
CA LYS A 36 10.46 2.97 21.55
C LYS A 36 11.52 1.96 22.04
N CYS A 37 11.95 1.06 21.18
CA CYS A 37 12.97 0.06 21.50
C CYS A 37 14.40 0.51 21.15
N ASP A 38 14.61 1.78 20.74
CA ASP A 38 15.91 2.33 20.29
C ASP A 38 16.61 1.44 19.25
N SER A 39 15.84 0.73 18.42
CA SER A 39 16.39 -0.18 17.40
C SER A 39 16.49 0.52 16.05
N GLU A 40 17.59 1.24 15.84
CA GLU A 40 17.86 1.96 14.57
C GLU A 40 17.77 1.03 13.34
N GLY A 41 18.20 -0.23 13.50
CA GLY A 41 18.10 -1.25 12.45
C GLY A 41 16.66 -1.58 12.09
N SER A 42 15.79 -1.78 13.10
CA SER A 42 14.37 -2.05 12.89
C SER A 42 13.64 -0.82 12.33
N GLU A 43 13.94 0.37 12.83
CA GLU A 43 13.38 1.61 12.30
C GLU A 43 13.70 1.77 10.81
N ARG A 44 14.96 1.55 10.41
CA ARG A 44 15.37 1.65 9.01
C ARG A 44 14.58 0.67 8.13
N ILE A 45 14.43 -0.57 8.59
CA ILE A 45 13.66 -1.60 7.86
C ILE A 45 12.20 -1.16 7.72
N TRP A 46 11.54 -0.71 8.80
CA TRP A 46 10.15 -0.28 8.73
C TRP A 46 9.97 0.95 7.83
N LYS A 47 10.85 1.94 7.92
CA LYS A 47 10.85 3.10 7.03
C LYS A 47 10.95 2.68 5.56
N THR A 48 11.84 1.74 5.23
CA THR A 48 11.97 1.20 3.87
C THR A 48 10.71 0.48 3.41
N ILE A 49 10.18 -0.43 4.23
CA ILE A 49 8.96 -1.18 3.88
C ILE A 49 7.78 -0.23 3.64
N ILE A 50 7.59 0.77 4.51
CA ILE A 50 6.51 1.76 4.37
C ILE A 50 6.63 2.51 3.04
N ALA A 51 7.82 3.01 2.71
CA ALA A 51 8.04 3.75 1.47
C ALA A 51 7.75 2.90 0.21
N ASP A 52 8.15 1.63 0.24
CA ASP A 52 7.85 0.70 -0.86
C ASP A 52 6.35 0.44 -0.99
N GLU A 53 5.63 0.26 0.12
CA GLU A 53 4.19 0.03 0.09
C GLU A 53 3.38 1.26 -0.31
N GLU A 54 3.84 2.47 0.03
CA GLU A 54 3.29 3.73 -0.48
C GLU A 54 3.46 3.82 -2.01
N LYS A 55 4.64 3.49 -2.52
CA LYS A 55 4.92 3.46 -3.96
C LYS A 55 4.02 2.45 -4.69
N HIS A 56 3.89 1.22 -4.15
CA HIS A 56 2.99 0.21 -4.72
C HIS A 56 1.52 0.68 -4.72
N THR A 57 1.09 1.32 -3.63
CA THR A 57 -0.26 1.88 -3.49
C THR A 57 -0.53 2.93 -4.56
N GLU A 58 0.44 3.82 -4.84
CA GLU A 58 0.31 4.84 -5.88
C GLU A 58 0.19 4.22 -7.29
N LEU A 59 1.01 3.21 -7.60
CA LEU A 59 0.95 2.49 -8.88
C LEU A 59 -0.43 1.83 -9.09
N LEU A 60 -0.95 1.17 -8.06
CA LEU A 60 -2.27 0.52 -8.12
C LEU A 60 -3.40 1.55 -8.31
N ARG A 61 -3.36 2.68 -7.59
CA ARG A 61 -4.33 3.77 -7.75
C ARG A 61 -4.31 4.36 -9.16
N LYS A 62 -3.12 4.58 -9.73
CA LYS A 62 -2.96 5.10 -11.11
C LYS A 62 -3.53 4.12 -12.14
N GLN A 63 -3.26 2.82 -12.00
CA GLN A 63 -3.79 1.82 -12.91
C GLN A 63 -5.31 1.74 -12.82
N LEU A 64 -5.88 1.61 -11.61
CA LEU A 64 -7.33 1.56 -11.42
C LEU A 64 -8.04 2.80 -11.95
N SER A 65 -7.46 3.99 -11.76
CA SER A 65 -7.99 5.24 -12.32
C SER A 65 -7.98 5.26 -13.86
N THR A 66 -7.09 4.49 -14.48
CA THR A 66 -7.05 4.33 -15.94
C THR A 66 -8.11 3.34 -16.42
N GLU A 67 -8.28 2.21 -15.72
CA GLU A 67 -9.29 1.18 -16.06
C GLU A 67 -10.74 1.67 -15.88
N MET A 68 -10.97 2.66 -15.01
CA MET A 68 -12.29 3.21 -14.72
C MET A 68 -12.73 4.35 -15.66
N LYS A 69 -11.83 4.87 -16.51
CA LYS A 69 -12.12 5.93 -17.49
C LYS A 69 -12.68 5.32 -18.78
#